data_AF-A0A3P6ULZ7-F1
#
_entry.id   AF-A0A3P6ULZ7-F1
#
_cell.length_a   1.000
_cell.length_b   1.000
_cell.length_c   1.000
_cell.angle_alpha   90.00
_cell.angle_beta   90.00
_cell.angle_gamma   90.00
#
_symmetry.space_group_name_H-M   'P 1'
#
loop_
_entity.id
_entity.type
_entity.pdbx_description
1 polymer ?
#
loop_
_entity_poly.entity_id
_entity_poly.type
_entity_poly.pdbx_seq_one_letter_code
_entity_poly.pdbx_strand_id
1 'polypeptide(L)'
;MAVTAAGFSFQQNGISDEMMLAEAKTNTDIDCDDWEVVRNEENSKVFRRLHADTGLYEFRCSGSYDDITASDFVDAQMDLIFRKKWDKNVEKLELVRKDDDTDSELIHWVSKFPYPLYPREYVFVRRRYIDEKDRCIVIANCAIADSANIIPRCEKKYVRVETYRSVMVVRAHKTFDCKGFDYVLSYYDNPESNIPKYAYNWLVNYGGPYYLHQVHDAAKKLEQKRMEMLGSTAETIEVARKKSNAKGGRKQKVDSVNLSRMTERELRSRVEDSEAVSTAGVLNTECEVMPPNVPHYEEKPISSPQEEYFVFVD
;
A
#
# COMPACT_ATOMS: atom_id res chain seq x y z
N MET A 1 -5.86 -14.04 -23.93
CA MET A 1 -7.33 -13.95 -23.96
C MET A 1 -7.75 -12.90 -22.96
N ALA A 2 -8.79 -12.10 -23.24
CA ALA A 2 -9.37 -11.23 -22.22
C ALA A 2 -10.06 -12.10 -21.16
N VAL A 3 -9.80 -11.84 -19.88
CA VAL A 3 -10.51 -12.48 -18.77
C VAL A 3 -11.87 -11.82 -18.65
N THR A 4 -12.92 -12.50 -19.09
CA THR A 4 -14.29 -12.09 -18.83
C THR A 4 -14.73 -12.63 -17.48
N ALA A 5 -14.51 -11.86 -16.41
CA ALA A 5 -15.05 -12.13 -15.07
C ALA A 5 -16.58 -11.88 -15.02
N ALA A 6 -17.33 -12.47 -15.96
CA ALA A 6 -18.78 -12.41 -16.06
C ALA A 6 -19.41 -13.19 -14.91
N GLY A 7 -20.51 -12.68 -14.35
CA GLY A 7 -21.18 -13.29 -13.19
C GLY A 7 -20.52 -13.03 -11.83
N PHE A 8 -19.24 -12.62 -11.76
CA PHE A 8 -18.62 -12.26 -10.47
C PHE A 8 -19.30 -11.04 -9.82
N SER A 9 -19.47 -11.08 -8.49
CA SER A 9 -20.00 -9.99 -7.67
C SER A 9 -19.32 -9.92 -6.30
N PHE A 10 -18.89 -8.72 -5.89
CA PHE A 10 -18.36 -8.45 -4.56
C PHE A 10 -19.42 -8.56 -3.46
N GLN A 11 -20.72 -8.41 -3.77
CA GLN A 11 -21.80 -8.63 -2.79
C GLN A 11 -21.92 -10.09 -2.33
N GLN A 12 -21.34 -11.03 -3.09
CA GLN A 12 -21.38 -12.47 -2.79
C GLN A 12 -20.01 -13.04 -2.41
N ASN A 13 -18.91 -12.43 -2.89
CA ASN A 13 -17.55 -12.95 -2.75
C ASN A 13 -16.59 -11.95 -2.06
N GLY A 14 -17.09 -10.76 -1.70
CA GLY A 14 -16.30 -9.69 -1.08
C GLY A 14 -16.12 -9.88 0.42
N ILE A 15 -15.22 -9.06 0.98
CA ILE A 15 -14.89 -9.09 2.41
C ILE A 15 -15.81 -8.11 3.15
N SER A 16 -16.56 -8.61 4.14
CA SER A 16 -17.60 -7.84 4.83
C SER A 16 -17.04 -6.73 5.74
N ASP A 17 -17.84 -5.68 5.98
CA ASP A 17 -17.50 -4.61 6.93
C ASP A 17 -17.26 -5.18 8.34
N GLU A 18 -18.05 -6.17 8.76
CA GLU A 18 -17.88 -6.87 10.03
C GLU A 18 -16.49 -7.51 10.16
N MET A 19 -15.98 -8.15 9.10
CA MET A 19 -14.64 -8.75 9.11
C MET A 19 -13.55 -7.66 9.15
N MET A 20 -13.70 -6.57 8.39
CA MET A 20 -12.73 -5.45 8.42
C MET A 20 -12.70 -4.78 9.80
N LEU A 21 -13.87 -4.59 10.43
CA LEU A 21 -14.04 -4.00 11.76
C LEU A 21 -13.61 -4.93 12.91
N ALA A 22 -13.65 -6.25 12.69
CA ALA A 22 -13.09 -7.23 13.62
C ALA A 22 -11.55 -7.18 13.59
N GLU A 23 -10.96 -7.21 12.40
CA GLU A 23 -9.50 -7.18 12.24
C GLU A 23 -8.87 -5.82 12.63
N ALA A 24 -9.59 -4.71 12.42
CA ALA A 24 -9.21 -3.40 12.94
C ALA A 24 -9.07 -3.39 14.49
N LYS A 25 -9.72 -4.32 15.20
CA LYS A 25 -9.65 -4.50 16.66
C LYS A 25 -8.67 -5.59 17.10
N THR A 26 -8.08 -6.35 16.17
CA THR A 26 -7.05 -7.37 16.48
C THR A 26 -5.84 -6.68 17.13
N ASN A 27 -5.55 -7.03 18.39
CA ASN A 27 -4.45 -6.43 19.14
C ASN A 27 -3.08 -6.81 18.56
N THR A 28 -2.08 -5.94 18.74
CA THR A 28 -0.67 -6.20 18.42
C THR A 28 -0.02 -7.20 19.39
N ASP A 29 -0.39 -7.17 20.67
CA ASP A 29 0.17 -8.09 21.67
C ASP A 29 -0.51 -9.46 21.58
N ILE A 30 0.30 -10.45 21.22
CA ILE A 30 -0.07 -11.86 21.04
C ILE A 30 0.44 -12.63 22.26
N ASP A 31 -0.22 -12.42 23.40
CA ASP A 31 0.05 -13.11 24.66
C ASP A 31 -1.03 -14.18 24.86
N CYS A 32 -0.88 -15.30 24.15
CA CYS A 32 -1.86 -16.38 24.05
C CYS A 32 -1.16 -17.72 23.77
N ASP A 33 -1.49 -18.76 24.56
CA ASP A 33 -0.75 -20.02 24.67
C ASP A 33 -0.63 -20.83 23.37
N ASP A 34 -1.50 -20.60 22.37
CA ASP A 34 -1.54 -21.34 21.10
C ASP A 34 -0.47 -20.91 20.07
N TRP A 35 0.32 -19.86 20.32
CA TRP A 35 1.24 -19.27 19.34
C TRP A 35 2.72 -19.55 19.66
N GLU A 36 3.36 -20.34 18.80
CA GLU A 36 4.81 -20.59 18.88
C GLU A 36 5.61 -19.41 18.30
N VAL A 37 6.58 -18.90 19.07
CA VAL A 37 7.54 -17.89 18.57
C VAL A 37 8.54 -18.55 17.61
N VAL A 38 8.53 -18.09 16.35
CA VAL A 38 9.45 -18.51 15.28
C VAL A 38 10.69 -17.61 15.24
N ARG A 39 10.50 -16.30 15.45
CA ARG A 39 11.55 -15.28 15.42
C ARG A 39 11.16 -14.12 16.34
N ASN A 40 12.12 -13.56 17.07
CA ASN A 40 11.93 -12.44 17.98
C ASN A 40 13.14 -11.53 17.86
N GLU A 41 12.93 -10.33 17.31
CA GLU A 41 13.92 -9.28 17.08
C GLU A 41 13.42 -7.97 17.70
N GLU A 42 14.31 -6.98 17.83
CA GLU A 42 14.06 -5.75 18.58
C GLU A 42 12.80 -4.99 18.12
N ASN A 43 12.52 -4.98 16.80
CA ASN A 43 11.35 -4.32 16.22
C ASN A 43 10.39 -5.26 15.46
N SER A 44 10.59 -6.59 15.48
CA SER A 44 9.68 -7.53 14.82
C SER A 44 9.63 -8.91 15.49
N LYS A 45 8.44 -9.51 15.50
CA LYS A 45 8.16 -10.84 16.05
C LYS A 45 7.39 -11.65 15.02
N VAL A 46 7.82 -12.89 14.78
CA VAL A 46 7.11 -13.86 13.93
C VAL A 46 6.66 -15.02 14.80
N PHE A 47 5.35 -15.27 14.77
CA PHE A 47 4.68 -16.38 15.44
C PHE A 47 4.09 -17.33 14.41
N ARG A 48 3.87 -18.59 14.79
CA ARG A 48 3.08 -19.56 14.03
C ARG A 48 2.13 -20.32 14.96
N ARG A 49 1.02 -20.80 14.39
CA ARG A 49 0.06 -21.70 15.05
C ARG A 49 -0.29 -22.83 14.10
N LEU A 50 -0.28 -24.06 14.59
CA LEU A 50 -0.71 -25.23 13.82
C LEU A 50 -2.23 -25.39 13.92
N HIS A 51 -2.93 -25.36 12.79
CA HIS A 51 -4.35 -25.72 12.71
C HIS A 51 -4.47 -27.24 12.69
N ALA A 52 -5.00 -27.81 13.78
CA ALA A 52 -4.97 -29.26 14.04
C ALA A 52 -5.93 -30.08 13.15
N ASP A 53 -6.89 -29.43 12.51
CA ASP A 53 -7.86 -29.99 11.56
C ASP A 53 -7.29 -30.11 10.14
N THR A 54 -6.46 -29.15 9.71
CA THR A 54 -5.83 -29.14 8.37
C THR A 54 -4.37 -29.59 8.36
N GLY A 55 -3.68 -29.53 9.49
CA GLY A 55 -2.23 -29.73 9.59
C GLY A 55 -1.39 -28.56 9.01
N LEU A 56 -2.02 -27.45 8.66
CA LEU A 56 -1.36 -26.26 8.09
C LEU A 56 -1.01 -25.24 9.18
N TYR A 57 0.00 -24.40 8.90
CA TYR A 57 0.40 -23.32 9.79
C TYR A 57 -0.23 -21.99 9.37
N GLU A 58 -0.87 -21.32 10.34
CA GLU A 58 -1.09 -19.87 10.27
C GLU A 58 0.15 -19.17 10.84
N PHE A 59 0.55 -18.07 10.21
CA PHE A 59 1.65 -17.23 10.64
C PHE A 59 1.14 -15.84 11.02
N ARG A 60 1.76 -15.23 12.02
CA ARG A 60 1.51 -13.83 12.38
C ARG A 60 2.85 -13.13 12.56
N CYS A 61 3.08 -12.05 11.82
CA CYS A 61 4.22 -11.16 12.06
C CYS A 61 3.72 -9.82 12.58
N SER A 62 4.31 -9.33 13.67
CA SER A 62 4.00 -8.03 14.26
C SER A 62 5.28 -7.23 14.46
N GLY A 63 5.26 -5.92 14.23
CA GLY A 63 6.44 -5.08 14.42
C GLY A 63 6.14 -3.59 14.33
N SER A 64 7.20 -2.78 14.36
CA SER A 64 7.12 -1.32 14.28
C SER A 64 8.22 -0.74 13.38
N TYR A 65 7.92 0.38 12.72
CA TYR A 65 8.85 1.12 11.86
C TYR A 65 8.73 2.64 12.09
N ASP A 66 9.80 3.24 12.62
CA ASP A 66 9.89 4.68 12.93
C ASP A 66 10.37 5.55 11.76
N ASP A 67 10.88 4.93 10.68
CA ASP A 67 11.65 5.60 9.62
C ASP A 67 10.92 5.70 8.27
N ILE A 68 9.69 5.21 8.17
CA ILE A 68 8.81 5.31 6.99
C ILE A 68 7.37 5.68 7.39
N THR A 69 6.59 6.18 6.42
CA THR A 69 5.17 6.54 6.60
C THR A 69 4.28 5.29 6.46
N ALA A 70 3.10 5.31 7.09
CA ALA A 70 2.11 4.25 6.91
C ALA A 70 1.54 4.25 5.48
N SER A 71 1.38 5.44 4.89
CA SER A 71 0.95 5.63 3.50
C SER A 71 1.89 4.92 2.50
N ASP A 72 3.20 5.16 2.57
CA ASP A 72 4.18 4.53 1.66
C ASP A 72 4.28 3.01 1.87
N PHE A 73 4.12 2.52 3.10
CA PHE A 73 4.12 1.08 3.41
C PHE A 73 2.89 0.36 2.85
N VAL A 74 1.71 1.00 2.93
CA VAL A 74 0.47 0.50 2.33
C VAL A 74 0.56 0.54 0.80
N ASP A 75 0.96 1.68 0.23
CA ASP A 75 1.06 1.85 -1.22
C ASP A 75 2.09 0.91 -1.86
N ALA A 76 3.21 0.63 -1.18
CA ALA A 76 4.21 -0.34 -1.65
C ALA A 76 3.65 -1.75 -1.86
N GLN A 77 2.56 -2.11 -1.15
CA GLN A 77 1.84 -3.39 -1.26
C GLN A 77 0.60 -3.28 -2.17
N MET A 78 -0.07 -2.12 -2.15
CA MET A 78 -1.32 -1.87 -2.86
C MET A 78 -1.12 -1.59 -4.35
N ASP A 79 -0.21 -0.69 -4.73
CA ASP A 79 0.04 -0.36 -6.14
C ASP A 79 0.63 -1.57 -6.89
N LEU A 80 -0.19 -2.17 -7.76
CA LEU A 80 0.20 -3.35 -8.54
C LEU A 80 1.31 -3.05 -9.56
N ILE A 81 1.39 -1.81 -10.07
CA ILE A 81 2.41 -1.35 -11.03
C ILE A 81 3.73 -1.11 -10.30
N PHE A 82 3.71 -0.52 -9.10
CA PHE A 82 4.89 -0.37 -8.27
C PHE A 82 5.37 -1.71 -7.70
N ARG A 83 4.48 -2.57 -7.21
CA ARG A 83 4.82 -3.90 -6.70
C ARG A 83 5.51 -4.77 -7.76
N LYS A 84 5.02 -4.76 -9.01
CA LYS A 84 5.69 -5.42 -10.16
C LYS A 84 7.11 -4.93 -10.45
N LYS A 85 7.54 -3.78 -9.92
CA LYS A 85 8.91 -3.23 -10.10
C LYS A 85 9.88 -3.63 -8.99
N TRP A 86 9.40 -4.04 -7.80
CA TRP A 86 10.26 -4.40 -6.66
C TRP A 86 10.15 -5.87 -6.24
N ASP A 87 8.94 -6.45 -6.29
CA ASP A 87 8.66 -7.83 -5.86
C ASP A 87 9.13 -8.82 -6.93
N LYS A 88 10.39 -9.28 -6.81
CA LYS A 88 11.02 -10.21 -7.75
C LYS A 88 10.28 -11.55 -7.87
N ASN A 89 9.45 -11.92 -6.89
CA ASN A 89 8.69 -13.16 -6.88
C ASN A 89 7.41 -13.05 -7.73
N VAL A 90 6.91 -11.85 -8.05
CA VAL A 90 5.82 -11.70 -9.01
C VAL A 90 6.25 -12.22 -10.38
N GLU A 91 5.49 -13.17 -10.93
CA GLU A 91 5.49 -13.52 -12.35
C GLU A 91 4.33 -12.85 -13.09
N LYS A 92 3.16 -12.77 -12.44
CA LYS A 92 1.97 -12.11 -12.96
C LYS A 92 1.26 -11.36 -11.83
N LEU A 93 0.77 -10.14 -12.06
CA LEU A 93 -0.10 -9.43 -11.12
C LEU A 93 -1.03 -8.49 -11.89
N GLU A 94 -2.32 -8.80 -11.90
CA GLU A 94 -3.36 -8.11 -12.67
C GLU A 94 -4.60 -7.81 -11.80
N LEU A 95 -5.11 -6.58 -11.94
CA LEU A 95 -6.45 -6.20 -11.48
C LEU A 95 -7.46 -6.72 -12.52
N VAL A 96 -8.39 -7.55 -12.09
CA VAL A 96 -9.44 -8.15 -12.95
C VAL A 96 -10.75 -7.37 -12.84
N ARG A 97 -11.04 -6.80 -11.66
CA ARG A 97 -12.15 -5.86 -11.42
C ARG A 97 -11.85 -5.02 -10.16
N LYS A 98 -12.31 -3.77 -10.11
CA LYS A 98 -12.41 -2.96 -8.88
C LYS A 98 -13.87 -2.65 -8.56
N ASP A 99 -14.15 -2.40 -7.30
CA ASP A 99 -15.36 -1.78 -6.77
C ASP A 99 -14.93 -0.62 -5.87
N ASP A 100 -15.20 0.61 -6.31
CA ASP A 100 -14.75 1.83 -5.65
C ASP A 100 -15.61 2.18 -4.41
N ASP A 101 -16.86 1.71 -4.35
CA ASP A 101 -17.78 1.97 -3.22
C ASP A 101 -17.32 1.27 -1.93
N THR A 102 -16.66 0.11 -2.04
CA THR A 102 -16.15 -0.66 -0.88
C THR A 102 -14.62 -0.71 -0.80
N ASP A 103 -13.91 -0.09 -1.75
CA ASP A 103 -12.47 -0.23 -2.02
C ASP A 103 -12.02 -1.71 -2.09
N SER A 104 -12.79 -2.51 -2.85
CA SER A 104 -12.54 -3.92 -3.12
C SER A 104 -11.97 -4.16 -4.52
N GLU A 105 -11.10 -5.16 -4.66
CA GLU A 105 -10.40 -5.50 -5.89
C GLU A 105 -10.37 -7.02 -6.08
N LEU A 106 -10.66 -7.48 -7.30
CA LEU A 106 -10.46 -8.87 -7.72
C LEU A 106 -9.09 -8.97 -8.41
N ILE A 107 -8.18 -9.76 -7.84
CA ILE A 107 -6.77 -9.81 -8.27
C ILE A 107 -6.40 -11.22 -8.74
N HIS A 108 -5.70 -11.29 -9.88
CA HIS A 108 -5.01 -12.50 -10.35
C HIS A 108 -3.50 -12.31 -10.17
N TRP A 109 -2.92 -13.08 -9.24
CA TRP A 109 -1.49 -13.07 -8.91
C TRP A 109 -0.88 -14.43 -9.24
N VAL A 110 0.32 -14.44 -9.83
CA VAL A 110 1.18 -15.62 -9.91
C VAL A 110 2.50 -15.27 -9.25
N SER A 111 2.89 -16.06 -8.25
CA SER A 111 4.11 -15.92 -7.47
C SER A 111 5.05 -17.09 -7.72
N LYS A 112 6.32 -16.79 -8.00
CA LYS A 112 7.40 -17.76 -8.18
C LYS A 112 7.68 -18.47 -6.86
N PHE A 113 7.90 -19.77 -6.93
CA PHE A 113 8.32 -20.60 -5.81
C PHE A 113 9.71 -21.20 -6.09
N PRO A 114 10.46 -21.62 -5.06
CA PRO A 114 11.78 -22.23 -5.26
C PRO A 114 11.68 -23.54 -6.04
N TYR A 115 12.57 -23.71 -7.03
CA TYR A 115 12.73 -24.95 -7.79
C TYR A 115 12.96 -26.13 -6.83
N PRO A 116 12.35 -27.32 -7.06
CA PRO A 116 11.60 -27.75 -8.25
C PRO A 116 10.09 -27.46 -8.19
N LEU A 117 9.61 -26.61 -7.28
CA LEU A 117 8.18 -26.36 -7.12
C LEU A 117 7.66 -25.37 -8.17
N TYR A 118 6.48 -25.65 -8.73
CA TYR A 118 5.80 -24.74 -9.66
C TYR A 118 5.37 -23.42 -8.99
N PRO A 119 5.29 -22.30 -9.76
CA PRO A 119 4.69 -21.06 -9.28
C PRO A 119 3.26 -21.26 -8.79
N ARG A 120 2.86 -20.50 -7.76
CA ARG A 120 1.49 -20.51 -7.24
C ARG A 120 0.66 -19.43 -7.90
N GLU A 121 -0.55 -19.81 -8.30
CA GLU A 121 -1.57 -18.92 -8.83
C GLU A 121 -2.62 -18.67 -7.76
N TYR A 122 -2.84 -17.40 -7.43
CA TYR A 122 -3.84 -16.93 -6.46
C TYR A 122 -4.89 -16.08 -7.18
N VAL A 123 -6.16 -16.29 -6.83
CA VAL A 123 -7.30 -15.49 -7.32
C VAL A 123 -8.14 -15.11 -6.11
N PHE A 124 -8.08 -13.83 -5.73
CA PHE A 124 -8.58 -13.36 -4.43
C PHE A 124 -9.29 -12.02 -4.55
N VAL A 125 -10.20 -11.77 -3.61
CA VAL A 125 -10.60 -10.39 -3.28
C VAL A 125 -9.56 -9.80 -2.34
N ARG A 126 -9.07 -8.61 -2.68
CA ARG A 126 -8.41 -7.69 -1.75
C ARG A 126 -9.41 -6.59 -1.39
N ARG A 127 -9.45 -6.17 -0.13
CA ARG A 127 -10.22 -5.00 0.31
C ARG A 127 -9.39 -4.17 1.27
N ARG A 128 -9.44 -2.84 1.10
CA ARG A 128 -8.88 -1.88 2.06
C ARG A 128 -10.00 -1.26 2.90
N TYR A 129 -9.70 -1.01 4.16
CA TYR A 129 -10.52 -0.24 5.09
C TYR A 129 -9.62 0.74 5.85
N ILE A 130 -10.13 1.94 6.13
CA ILE A 130 -9.39 3.01 6.81
C ILE A 130 -10.28 3.55 7.94
N ASP A 131 -9.77 3.50 9.17
CA ASP A 131 -10.31 4.20 10.32
C ASP A 131 -9.40 5.41 10.61
N GLU A 132 -9.86 6.60 10.23
CA GLU A 132 -9.16 7.87 10.45
C GLU A 132 -9.03 8.26 11.93
N LYS A 133 -9.96 7.80 12.78
CA LYS A 133 -10.02 8.15 14.21
C LYS A 133 -8.97 7.36 14.99
N ASP A 134 -8.98 6.05 14.82
CA ASP A 134 -8.01 5.15 15.45
C ASP A 134 -6.73 4.99 14.60
N ARG A 135 -6.66 5.72 13.46
CA ARG A 135 -5.54 5.85 12.51
C ARG A 135 -5.00 4.49 12.08
N CYS A 136 -5.94 3.64 11.67
CA CYS A 136 -5.75 2.24 11.35
C CYS A 136 -6.12 1.95 9.89
N ILE A 137 -5.23 1.31 9.14
CA ILE A 137 -5.50 0.79 7.79
C ILE A 137 -5.52 -0.74 7.87
N VAL A 138 -6.58 -1.35 7.37
CA VAL A 138 -6.69 -2.82 7.24
C VAL A 138 -6.71 -3.18 5.75
N ILE A 139 -5.83 -4.08 5.34
CA ILE A 139 -5.81 -4.68 3.99
C ILE A 139 -6.06 -6.17 4.15
N ALA A 140 -7.27 -6.61 3.84
CA ALA A 140 -7.64 -8.02 3.87
C ALA A 140 -7.60 -8.62 2.45
N ASN A 141 -7.08 -9.84 2.34
CA ASN A 141 -6.99 -10.61 1.10
C ASN A 141 -7.58 -12.00 1.38
N CYS A 142 -8.52 -12.45 0.56
CA CYS A 142 -9.19 -13.75 0.70
C CYS A 142 -9.40 -14.41 -0.66
N ALA A 143 -8.94 -15.64 -0.81
CA ALA A 143 -9.20 -16.46 -2.00
C ALA A 143 -10.70 -16.67 -2.22
N ILE A 144 -11.07 -16.81 -3.50
CA ILE A 144 -12.46 -16.95 -3.93
C ILE A 144 -12.76 -18.41 -4.22
N ALA A 145 -13.81 -18.96 -3.60
CA ALA A 145 -14.31 -20.29 -3.92
C ALA A 145 -14.69 -20.40 -5.41
N ASP A 146 -14.46 -21.55 -6.01
CA ASP A 146 -14.68 -21.80 -7.45
C ASP A 146 -13.98 -20.79 -8.38
N SER A 147 -12.81 -20.28 -7.96
CA SER A 147 -11.97 -19.34 -8.72
C SER A 147 -11.66 -19.77 -10.17
N ALA A 148 -11.76 -21.06 -10.47
CA ALA A 148 -11.64 -21.64 -11.82
C ALA A 148 -12.69 -21.11 -12.82
N ASN A 149 -13.88 -20.72 -12.35
CA ASN A 149 -14.95 -20.15 -13.18
C ASN A 149 -14.66 -18.70 -13.61
N ILE A 150 -13.78 -18.00 -12.88
CA ILE A 150 -13.36 -16.62 -13.15
C ILE A 150 -12.06 -16.60 -13.96
N ILE A 151 -11.09 -17.41 -13.52
CA ILE A 151 -9.78 -17.59 -14.16
C ILE A 151 -9.60 -19.10 -14.41
N PRO A 152 -9.70 -19.58 -15.66
CA PRO A 152 -9.45 -20.98 -15.98
C PRO A 152 -8.07 -21.46 -15.50
N ARG A 153 -7.99 -22.65 -14.90
CA ARG A 153 -6.74 -23.21 -14.35
C ARG A 153 -5.69 -23.41 -15.46
N CYS A 154 -4.42 -23.12 -15.15
CA CYS A 154 -3.28 -23.42 -16.03
C CYS A 154 -2.38 -24.52 -15.43
N GLU A 155 -2.96 -25.70 -15.19
CA GLU A 155 -2.36 -26.82 -14.42
C GLU A 155 -0.98 -27.28 -14.91
N LYS A 156 -0.67 -27.09 -16.19
CA LYS A 156 0.65 -27.41 -16.78
C LYS A 156 1.75 -26.39 -16.45
N LYS A 157 1.41 -25.24 -15.85
CA LYS A 157 2.33 -24.15 -15.55
C LYS A 157 2.28 -23.68 -14.10
N TYR A 158 1.09 -23.62 -13.48
CA TYR A 158 0.91 -23.10 -12.13
C TYR A 158 0.08 -24.06 -11.25
N VAL A 159 0.33 -24.01 -9.94
CA VAL A 159 -0.51 -24.62 -8.91
C VAL A 159 -1.48 -23.55 -8.39
N ARG A 160 -2.79 -23.71 -8.61
CA ARG A 160 -3.82 -22.81 -8.07
C ARG A 160 -3.99 -23.07 -6.57
N VAL A 161 -3.89 -22.03 -5.76
CA VAL A 161 -4.23 -22.06 -4.33
C VAL A 161 -5.68 -21.67 -4.14
N GLU A 162 -6.50 -22.55 -3.56
CA GLU A 162 -7.90 -22.24 -3.21
C GLU A 162 -8.03 -21.69 -1.78
N THR A 163 -7.21 -22.17 -0.84
CA THR A 163 -7.19 -21.68 0.54
C THR A 163 -6.08 -20.65 0.72
N TYR A 164 -6.43 -19.37 0.75
CA TYR A 164 -5.50 -18.27 1.09
C TYR A 164 -6.24 -17.12 1.79
N ARG A 165 -5.70 -16.70 2.94
CA ARG A 165 -6.13 -15.54 3.72
C ARG A 165 -4.89 -14.76 4.18
N SER A 166 -4.87 -13.45 3.94
CA SER A 166 -3.80 -12.57 4.38
C SER A 166 -4.37 -11.23 4.81
N VAL A 167 -4.23 -10.88 6.08
CA VAL A 167 -4.72 -9.60 6.63
C VAL A 167 -3.54 -8.82 7.21
N MET A 168 -3.30 -7.65 6.64
CA MET A 168 -2.39 -6.64 7.17
C MET A 168 -3.19 -5.58 7.92
N VAL A 169 -2.79 -5.27 9.15
CA VAL A 169 -3.31 -4.15 9.96
C VAL A 169 -2.13 -3.22 10.23
N VAL A 170 -2.29 -1.93 9.94
CA VAL A 170 -1.26 -0.88 10.12
C VAL A 170 -1.85 0.24 10.97
N ARG A 171 -1.18 0.66 12.04
CA ARG A 171 -1.63 1.73 12.94
C ARG A 171 -0.59 2.81 13.05
N ALA A 172 -0.90 4.01 12.57
CA ALA A 172 0.04 5.12 12.57
C ALA A 172 0.19 5.72 13.97
N HIS A 173 1.43 5.91 14.42
CA HIS A 173 1.73 6.58 15.69
C HIS A 173 1.19 8.01 15.70
N LYS A 174 1.26 8.67 14.53
CA LYS A 174 0.71 10.00 14.23
C LYS A 174 -0.29 9.87 13.07
N THR A 175 -0.38 10.84 12.15
CA THR A 175 -1.10 10.69 10.88
C THR A 175 -0.39 9.70 9.95
N PHE A 176 -1.09 9.18 8.93
CA PHE A 176 -0.55 8.18 8.01
C PHE A 176 0.72 8.63 7.24
N ASP A 177 0.84 9.94 6.98
CA ASP A 177 1.95 10.54 6.23
C ASP A 177 3.11 11.03 7.12
N CYS A 178 2.96 11.03 8.45
CA CYS A 178 4.10 11.17 9.35
C CYS A 178 4.78 9.79 9.52
N LYS A 179 6.10 9.77 9.69
CA LYS A 179 6.84 8.53 9.98
C LYS A 179 6.46 7.97 11.36
N GLY A 180 6.44 6.63 11.49
CA GLY A 180 6.07 5.91 12.70
C GLY A 180 4.74 5.16 12.60
N PHE A 181 4.79 3.84 12.52
CA PHE A 181 3.62 2.97 12.65
C PHE A 181 3.94 1.58 13.19
N ASP A 182 2.94 0.96 13.82
CA ASP A 182 2.91 -0.45 14.20
C ASP A 182 2.14 -1.27 13.17
N TYR A 183 2.48 -2.55 12.99
CA TYR A 183 1.79 -3.43 12.06
C TYR A 183 1.59 -4.85 12.59
N VAL A 184 0.56 -5.53 12.06
CA VAL A 184 0.31 -6.97 12.22
C VAL A 184 -0.09 -7.56 10.86
N LEU A 185 0.68 -8.53 10.37
CA LEU A 185 0.35 -9.36 9.20
C LEU A 185 -0.02 -10.77 9.69
N SER A 186 -1.28 -11.15 9.56
CA SER A 186 -1.74 -12.54 9.74
C SER A 186 -1.89 -13.22 8.37
N TYR A 187 -1.30 -14.40 8.20
CA TYR A 187 -1.19 -15.11 6.91
C TYR A 187 -1.47 -16.60 7.08
N TYR A 188 -2.32 -17.16 6.22
CA TYR A 188 -2.65 -18.59 6.16
C TYR A 188 -2.87 -18.99 4.70
N ASP A 189 -2.16 -19.99 4.21
CA ASP A 189 -2.42 -20.58 2.89
C ASP A 189 -2.27 -22.11 2.89
N ASN A 190 -2.94 -22.76 1.94
CA ASN A 190 -2.62 -24.12 1.53
C ASN A 190 -1.79 -24.04 0.24
N PRO A 191 -0.49 -24.37 0.26
CA PRO A 191 0.36 -24.32 -0.94
C PRO A 191 0.08 -25.47 -1.94
N GLU A 192 -0.99 -26.24 -1.73
CA GLU A 192 -1.51 -27.39 -2.51
C GLU A 192 -0.43 -28.42 -2.87
N SER A 193 0.53 -28.63 -1.95
CA SER A 193 1.68 -29.49 -2.18
C SER A 193 2.39 -29.84 -0.87
N ASN A 194 2.88 -31.07 -0.75
CA ASN A 194 3.80 -31.48 0.31
C ASN A 194 5.15 -30.78 0.14
N ILE A 195 5.29 -29.56 0.67
CA ILE A 195 6.52 -28.78 0.59
C ILE A 195 7.68 -29.56 1.26
N PRO A 196 8.79 -29.86 0.54
CA PRO A 196 9.96 -30.50 1.14
C PRO A 196 10.55 -29.66 2.27
N LYS A 197 11.09 -30.29 3.32
CA LYS A 197 11.56 -29.60 4.54
C LYS A 197 12.51 -28.41 4.28
N TYR A 198 13.38 -28.47 3.25
CA TYR A 198 14.25 -27.34 2.89
C TYR A 198 13.46 -26.15 2.32
N ALA A 199 12.41 -26.39 1.52
CA ALA A 199 11.55 -25.37 0.95
C ALA A 199 10.56 -24.81 1.99
N TYR A 200 10.18 -25.61 3.00
CA TYR A 200 9.44 -25.12 4.17
C TYR A 200 10.34 -24.19 5.00
N ASN A 201 11.59 -24.57 5.26
CA ASN A 201 12.56 -23.70 5.93
C ASN A 201 12.82 -22.42 5.12
N TRP A 202 12.83 -22.49 3.79
CA TRP A 202 12.86 -21.29 2.94
C TRP A 202 11.61 -20.43 3.14
N LEU A 203 10.40 -21.00 3.08
CA LEU A 203 9.14 -20.27 3.25
C LEU A 203 9.06 -19.56 4.62
N VAL A 204 9.48 -20.24 5.69
CA VAL A 204 9.45 -19.67 7.05
C VAL A 204 10.48 -18.54 7.23
N ASN A 205 11.68 -18.66 6.68
CA ASN A 205 12.74 -17.65 6.85
C ASN A 205 12.70 -16.51 5.82
N TYR A 206 12.26 -16.78 4.59
CA TYR A 206 12.24 -15.83 3.46
C TYR A 206 10.84 -15.42 2.99
N GLY A 207 9.77 -16.11 3.41
CA GLY A 207 8.39 -15.76 3.04
C GLY A 207 7.76 -14.69 3.92
N GLY A 208 7.96 -14.77 5.25
CA GLY A 208 7.38 -13.83 6.23
C GLY A 208 8.24 -12.58 6.49
N PRO A 209 9.24 -12.65 7.39
CA PRO A 209 10.01 -11.47 7.80
C PRO A 209 10.77 -10.81 6.65
N TYR A 210 11.34 -11.60 5.73
CA TYR A 210 12.03 -11.07 4.54
C TYR A 210 11.09 -10.41 3.51
N TYR A 211 9.81 -10.78 3.46
CA TYR A 211 8.82 -10.02 2.67
C TYR A 211 8.62 -8.62 3.26
N LEU A 212 8.45 -8.53 4.59
CA LEU A 212 8.25 -7.25 5.27
C LEU A 212 9.46 -6.32 5.15
N HIS A 213 10.69 -6.86 5.25
CA HIS A 213 11.89 -6.10 4.91
C HIS A 213 11.89 -5.59 3.47
N GLN A 214 11.47 -6.38 2.48
CA GLN A 214 11.38 -5.91 1.09
C GLN A 214 10.28 -4.84 0.91
N VAL A 215 9.15 -4.94 1.62
CA VAL A 215 8.11 -3.90 1.63
C VAL A 215 8.64 -2.60 2.26
N HIS A 216 9.37 -2.68 3.38
CA HIS A 216 10.04 -1.53 4.02
C HIS A 216 11.04 -0.85 3.08
N ASP A 217 11.88 -1.66 2.43
CA ASP A 217 12.84 -1.23 1.41
C ASP A 217 12.16 -0.62 0.17
N ALA A 218 10.94 -1.06 -0.15
CA ALA A 218 10.13 -0.53 -1.25
C ALA A 218 9.42 0.78 -0.87
N ALA A 219 8.91 0.90 0.36
CA ALA A 219 8.31 2.11 0.90
C ALA A 219 9.32 3.27 0.92
N LYS A 220 10.56 3.04 1.37
CA LYS A 220 11.65 4.03 1.27
C LYS A 220 11.90 4.50 -0.16
N LYS A 221 11.88 3.57 -1.12
CA LYS A 221 12.05 3.85 -2.56
C LYS A 221 10.82 4.48 -3.20
N LEU A 222 9.67 4.51 -2.51
CA LEU A 222 8.47 5.22 -2.92
C LEU A 222 8.49 6.65 -2.37
N GLU A 223 8.77 6.82 -1.08
CA GLU A 223 8.99 8.11 -0.42
C GLU A 223 10.04 8.95 -1.18
N GLN A 224 11.22 8.39 -1.45
CA GLN A 224 12.28 9.08 -2.19
C GLN A 224 11.79 9.60 -3.55
N LYS A 225 11.06 8.78 -4.31
CA LYS A 225 10.54 9.17 -5.63
C LYS A 225 9.44 10.23 -5.54
N ARG A 226 8.62 10.20 -4.48
CA ARG A 226 7.63 11.23 -4.20
C ARG A 226 8.32 12.57 -3.96
N MET A 227 9.40 12.60 -3.17
CA MET A 227 10.21 13.81 -2.92
C MET A 227 10.95 14.31 -4.18
N GLU A 228 11.55 13.43 -4.97
CA GLU A 228 12.20 13.78 -6.25
C GLU A 228 11.22 14.42 -7.26
N MET A 229 10.00 13.88 -7.35
CA MET A 229 8.93 14.42 -8.21
C MET A 229 8.40 15.77 -7.71
N LEU A 230 8.26 15.95 -6.39
CA LEU A 230 7.86 17.22 -5.77
C LEU A 230 8.90 18.33 -6.06
N GLY A 231 10.19 18.05 -5.85
CA GLY A 231 11.28 18.97 -6.15
C GLY A 231 11.31 19.38 -7.63
N SER A 232 11.28 18.40 -8.53
CA SER A 232 11.22 18.63 -9.99
C SER A 232 10.03 19.49 -10.43
N THR A 233 8.89 19.34 -9.75
CA THR A 233 7.68 20.12 -10.01
C THR A 233 7.82 21.55 -9.50
N ALA A 234 8.37 21.74 -8.30
CA ALA A 234 8.63 23.06 -7.72
C ALA A 234 9.62 23.88 -8.57
N GLU A 235 10.73 23.28 -9.01
CA GLU A 235 11.68 23.90 -9.93
C GLU A 235 11.02 24.33 -11.25
N THR A 236 10.19 23.46 -11.83
CA THR A 236 9.46 23.74 -13.07
C THR A 236 8.52 24.95 -12.92
N ILE A 237 7.80 25.03 -11.81
CA ILE A 237 6.92 26.17 -11.48
C ILE A 237 7.73 27.46 -11.28
N GLU A 238 8.87 27.39 -10.58
CA GLU A 238 9.71 28.56 -10.34
C GLU A 238 10.36 29.08 -11.63
N VAL A 239 10.82 28.19 -12.53
CA VAL A 239 11.31 28.54 -13.86
C VAL A 239 10.21 29.17 -14.72
N ALA A 240 8.97 28.69 -14.64
CA ALA A 240 7.83 29.31 -15.32
C ALA A 240 7.55 30.73 -14.79
N ARG A 241 7.54 30.91 -13.47
CA ARG A 241 7.36 32.21 -12.79
C ARG A 241 8.49 33.21 -13.09
N LYS A 242 9.74 32.74 -13.19
CA LYS A 242 10.88 33.57 -13.64
C LYS A 242 10.69 33.99 -15.11
N LYS A 243 10.23 33.09 -16.00
CA LYS A 243 9.95 33.38 -17.42
C LYS A 243 8.75 34.33 -17.63
N SER A 244 7.72 34.29 -16.78
CA SER A 244 6.60 35.25 -16.87
C SER A 244 7.04 36.65 -16.45
N ASN A 245 7.76 36.78 -15.34
CA ASN A 245 8.22 38.08 -14.84
C ASN A 245 9.20 38.75 -15.82
N ALA A 246 10.09 37.97 -16.45
CA ALA A 246 10.99 38.48 -17.51
C ALA A 246 10.25 39.05 -18.74
N LYS A 247 9.03 38.58 -19.03
CA LYS A 247 8.21 39.06 -20.17
C LYS A 247 7.36 40.30 -19.85
N GLY A 248 7.19 40.68 -18.58
CA GLY A 248 6.47 41.89 -18.19
C GLY A 248 7.20 43.20 -18.53
N GLY A 249 8.49 43.13 -18.88
CA GLY A 249 9.38 44.28 -19.08
C GLY A 249 9.19 45.11 -20.35
N ARG A 250 7.97 45.40 -20.80
CA ARG A 250 7.73 46.29 -21.95
C ARG A 250 6.56 47.26 -21.72
N LYS A 251 6.90 48.50 -21.33
CA LYS A 251 5.94 49.61 -21.19
C LYS A 251 5.14 49.80 -22.49
N GLN A 252 3.81 49.63 -22.42
CA GLN A 252 2.91 50.39 -23.27
C GLN A 252 2.53 51.69 -22.55
N LYS A 253 2.73 52.81 -23.22
CA LYS A 253 2.25 54.13 -22.80
C LYS A 253 0.82 54.26 -23.32
N VAL A 254 -0.13 54.43 -22.42
CA VAL A 254 -1.49 54.89 -22.75
C VAL A 254 -1.62 56.29 -22.18
N ASP A 255 -2.07 57.22 -23.01
CA ASP A 255 -2.14 58.65 -22.67
C ASP A 255 -3.36 58.98 -21.80
N SER A 256 -3.30 60.12 -21.11
CA SER A 256 -4.31 60.52 -20.12
C SER A 256 -5.50 61.26 -20.74
N VAL A 257 -6.69 61.08 -20.13
CA VAL A 257 -7.59 62.18 -19.73
C VAL A 257 -8.69 61.66 -18.77
N ASN A 258 -9.20 62.57 -17.93
CA ASN A 258 -10.13 62.33 -16.83
C ASN A 258 -11.43 61.58 -17.17
N LEU A 259 -11.96 60.88 -16.15
CA LEU A 259 -13.22 61.35 -15.54
C LEU A 259 -13.20 61.16 -14.02
N SER A 260 -13.34 62.26 -13.27
CA SER A 260 -13.40 62.26 -11.80
C SER A 260 -14.81 62.55 -11.31
N ARG A 261 -15.35 61.67 -10.44
CA ARG A 261 -16.40 61.88 -9.41
C ARG A 261 -17.11 60.54 -9.09
N MET A 262 -17.00 60.03 -7.86
CA MET A 262 -18.07 60.18 -6.84
C MET A 262 -17.72 59.48 -5.51
N THR A 263 -17.90 60.25 -4.42
CA THR A 263 -18.29 59.85 -3.05
C THR A 263 -17.55 58.73 -2.32
N GLU A 264 -16.94 59.11 -1.20
CA GLU A 264 -16.64 58.25 -0.06
C GLU A 264 -17.91 57.64 0.54
N ARG A 265 -17.97 56.30 0.69
CA ARG A 265 -18.73 55.56 1.72
C ARG A 265 -18.37 54.06 1.66
N GLU A 266 -18.84 53.30 2.65
CA GLU A 266 -18.80 51.82 2.70
C GLU A 266 -17.44 51.12 2.85
N LEU A 267 -16.49 51.74 3.57
CA LEU A 267 -15.35 51.05 4.20
C LEU A 267 -15.39 51.16 5.73
N ARG A 268 -16.59 50.94 6.31
CA ARG A 268 -16.81 50.96 7.77
C ARG A 268 -17.80 49.91 8.29
N SER A 269 -17.66 48.68 7.78
CA SER A 269 -18.00 47.41 8.44
C SER A 269 -17.27 46.29 7.68
N ARG A 270 -16.84 45.16 8.25
CA ARG A 270 -17.03 44.65 9.61
C ARG A 270 -15.67 44.28 10.23
N VAL A 271 -15.36 44.87 11.37
CA VAL A 271 -14.46 44.36 12.42
C VAL A 271 -15.28 44.45 13.71
N GLU A 272 -14.94 43.66 14.72
CA GLU A 272 -15.75 43.36 15.92
C GLU A 272 -16.89 42.38 15.63
N ASP A 273 -16.67 41.10 15.96
CA ASP A 273 -17.41 40.50 17.08
C ASP A 273 -16.64 39.32 17.71
N SER A 274 -16.77 39.15 19.04
CA SER A 274 -16.21 38.09 19.90
C SER A 274 -14.68 37.83 19.94
N GLU A 275 -14.06 38.19 21.08
CA GLU A 275 -12.81 37.62 21.62
C GLU A 275 -13.08 36.78 22.89
N ALA A 276 -12.06 36.07 23.39
CA ALA A 276 -11.96 35.40 24.71
C ALA A 276 -12.80 34.09 24.86
N VAL A 277 -12.41 33.03 25.60
CA VAL A 277 -11.38 32.71 26.63
C VAL A 277 -10.96 31.22 26.39
N SER A 278 -9.74 30.67 26.59
CA SER A 278 -8.47 31.06 27.26
C SER A 278 -7.23 30.43 26.56
N THR A 279 -6.05 30.50 27.19
CA THR A 279 -4.79 29.81 26.82
C THR A 279 -4.46 28.57 27.68
N ALA A 280 -3.83 27.54 27.08
CA ALA A 280 -2.90 26.62 27.75
C ALA A 280 -2.10 25.75 26.74
N GLY A 281 -0.80 25.54 26.98
CA GLY A 281 -0.03 24.37 26.49
C GLY A 281 0.38 24.30 25.01
N VAL A 282 1.42 25.03 24.60
CA VAL A 282 2.09 24.80 23.31
C VAL A 282 3.16 23.70 23.43
N LEU A 283 3.04 22.66 22.61
CA LEU A 283 4.14 21.77 22.21
C LEU A 283 4.05 21.51 20.69
N ASN A 284 4.36 22.54 19.89
CA ASN A 284 4.50 22.38 18.45
C ASN A 284 5.62 21.38 18.13
N THR A 285 5.25 20.19 17.67
CA THR A 285 6.13 19.31 16.90
C THR A 285 5.61 19.34 15.47
N GLU A 286 6.17 20.23 14.65
CA GLU A 286 5.72 20.47 13.28
C GLU A 286 6.08 19.26 12.41
N CYS A 287 5.06 18.48 12.01
CA CYS A 287 5.16 17.51 10.92
C CYS A 287 4.67 18.23 9.66
N GLU A 288 5.49 18.34 8.60
CA GLU A 288 5.07 18.95 7.34
C GLU A 288 4.00 18.10 6.67
N VAL A 289 2.74 18.53 6.77
CA VAL A 289 1.60 17.83 6.16
C VAL A 289 1.65 18.01 4.65
N MET A 290 1.91 16.91 3.92
CA MET A 290 1.87 16.88 2.46
C MET A 290 0.43 17.11 1.94
N PRO A 291 0.25 17.84 0.83
CA PRO A 291 -1.07 18.12 0.30
C PRO A 291 -1.70 16.89 -0.37
N PRO A 292 -2.95 16.52 -0.07
CA PRO A 292 -3.59 15.37 -0.66
C PRO A 292 -4.06 15.67 -2.10
N ASN A 293 -3.28 15.25 -3.10
CA ASN A 293 -3.71 14.82 -4.44
C ASN A 293 -2.49 14.51 -5.33
N VAL A 294 -2.33 13.25 -5.78
CA VAL A 294 -1.37 12.86 -6.82
C VAL A 294 -2.10 11.99 -7.86
N PRO A 295 -2.06 12.32 -9.17
CA PRO A 295 -2.79 11.59 -10.19
C PRO A 295 -2.15 10.23 -10.52
N HIS A 296 -2.95 9.32 -11.08
CA HIS A 296 -2.49 8.00 -11.54
C HIS A 296 -1.35 8.11 -12.58
N TYR A 297 -0.42 7.17 -12.52
CA TYR A 297 0.74 7.11 -13.41
C TYR A 297 0.35 6.72 -14.86
N GLU A 298 0.60 7.61 -15.81
CA GLU A 298 0.66 7.24 -17.24
C GLU A 298 1.98 6.53 -17.57
N GLU A 299 1.93 5.53 -18.44
CA GLU A 299 3.11 4.76 -18.85
C GLU A 299 3.93 5.45 -19.95
N LYS A 300 5.26 5.33 -19.88
CA LYS A 300 6.14 5.40 -21.05
C LYS A 300 7.11 4.22 -21.03
N PRO A 301 7.23 3.46 -22.14
CA PRO A 301 8.15 2.32 -22.21
C PRO A 301 9.59 2.81 -22.33
N ILE A 302 10.49 2.19 -21.57
CA ILE A 302 11.95 2.29 -21.75
C ILE A 302 12.47 0.87 -22.00
N SER A 303 13.27 0.71 -23.04
CA SER A 303 13.78 -0.58 -23.51
C SER A 303 14.82 -1.18 -22.57
N SER A 304 14.66 -2.46 -22.23
CA SER A 304 15.62 -3.25 -21.44
C SER A 304 16.78 -3.80 -22.28
N PRO A 305 18.04 -3.65 -21.84
CA PRO A 305 19.13 -4.56 -22.17
C PRO A 305 18.94 -5.91 -21.43
N GLN A 306 19.50 -6.99 -21.99
CA GLN A 306 19.45 -8.34 -21.42
C GLN A 306 20.72 -8.69 -20.61
N GLU A 307 20.58 -9.73 -19.79
CA GLU A 307 21.59 -10.76 -19.44
C GLU A 307 23.05 -10.37 -19.17
N GLU A 308 23.55 -10.70 -17.97
CA GLU A 308 24.70 -11.61 -17.81
C GLU A 308 24.88 -12.06 -16.32
N TYR A 309 25.85 -12.95 -16.08
CA TYR A 309 26.36 -13.45 -14.78
C TYR A 309 25.44 -14.28 -13.87
N PHE A 310 25.45 -15.60 -14.08
CA PHE A 310 25.83 -16.54 -13.02
C PHE A 310 26.83 -17.56 -13.59
N VAL A 311 28.00 -17.67 -12.95
CA VAL A 311 29.04 -18.66 -13.28
C VAL A 311 28.97 -19.77 -12.24
N PHE A 312 28.89 -21.02 -12.71
CA PHE A 312 29.00 -22.21 -11.85
C PHE A 312 30.46 -22.55 -11.59
N VAL A 313 30.73 -23.06 -10.39
CA VAL A 313 31.94 -23.80 -10.03
C VAL A 313 31.48 -25.02 -9.23
N ASP A 314 32.04 -26.19 -9.54
CA ASP A 314 31.73 -27.48 -8.89
C ASP A 314 32.35 -27.61 -7.48
#